data_AF-A0A4Z1GXG4-F1
#
_entry.id   AF-A0A4Z1GXG4-F1
#
_cell.length_a   1.000
_cell.length_b   1.000
_cell.length_c   1.000
_cell.angle_alpha   90.00
_cell.angle_beta   90.00
_cell.angle_gamma   90.00
#
_symmetry.space_group_name_H-M   'P 1'
#
loop_
_entity.id
_entity.type
_entity.pdbx_description
1 polymer ?
#
loop_
_entity_poly.entity_id
_entity_poly.type
_entity_poly.pdbx_seq_one_letter_code
_entity_poly.pdbx_strand_id
1 'polypeptide(L)'
;MKKGKILGFHMLRDLNWPFGQGFHAWGSFLVKLVVLFVVLVCLSPIFIIMALSRLRKADWNPVSRYHKQKRRERLEQVGKEWEEGRNARNQRRIFPNILEGRERQNGLSWNGEVDKQDKNLLYQLPREVRDMIWKEATGEYLAHFTWLEACRRFDVSRCKGENGNCIGSACHGVRKGKGAKDMWGNVDLLSYLLVCRKMYEETLLIIYRENYFQFRSVVHILRFSPTIPLQQMFIIQKAQWEQFSRSQPWDASPDENSLMYRTFHDARAWTMNAIV
;
A
#
# COMPACT_ATOMS: atom_id res chain seq x y z
N MET A 1 -50.81 -14.99 -39.02
CA MET A 1 -50.31 -16.38 -38.82
C MET A 1 -48.99 -16.35 -38.06
N LYS A 2 -48.97 -16.82 -36.81
CA LYS A 2 -47.83 -17.44 -36.11
C LYS A 2 -48.41 -18.14 -34.86
N LYS A 3 -48.13 -19.44 -34.75
CA LYS A 3 -48.79 -20.40 -33.84
C LYS A 3 -48.27 -20.24 -32.40
N GLY A 4 -49.19 -20.18 -31.44
CA GLY A 4 -48.90 -20.24 -30.01
C GLY A 4 -48.55 -21.66 -29.56
N LYS A 5 -47.61 -21.77 -28.62
CA LYS A 5 -47.31 -23.01 -27.88
C LYS A 5 -47.84 -22.85 -26.45
N ILE A 6 -48.81 -23.69 -26.12
CA ILE A 6 -49.36 -23.90 -24.78
C ILE A 6 -48.42 -24.88 -24.08
N LEU A 7 -47.81 -24.46 -22.97
CA LEU A 7 -47.03 -25.32 -22.08
C LEU A 7 -47.98 -25.89 -21.02
N GLY A 8 -48.06 -27.22 -21.03
CA GLY A 8 -48.97 -28.01 -20.22
C GLY A 8 -48.64 -27.96 -18.72
N PHE A 9 -49.70 -27.76 -17.95
CA PHE A 9 -49.77 -27.86 -16.51
C PHE A 9 -50.06 -29.33 -16.16
N HIS A 10 -49.03 -30.10 -15.83
CA HIS A 10 -49.17 -31.48 -15.33
C HIS A 10 -48.14 -31.72 -14.22
N MET A 11 -48.45 -31.25 -13.00
CA MET A 11 -47.78 -31.69 -11.76
C MET A 11 -48.66 -31.34 -10.55
N LEU A 12 -49.85 -31.94 -10.47
CA LEU A 12 -50.69 -31.95 -9.27
C LEU A 12 -51.40 -33.30 -9.16
N ARG A 13 -50.63 -34.33 -8.87
CA ARG A 13 -51.14 -35.57 -8.28
C ARG A 13 -49.95 -36.20 -7.56
N ASP A 14 -50.18 -36.56 -6.29
CA ASP A 14 -49.24 -37.21 -5.35
C ASP A 14 -48.66 -36.29 -4.26
N LEU A 15 -49.55 -35.63 -3.51
CA LEU A 15 -49.28 -35.26 -2.11
C LEU A 15 -50.09 -36.19 -1.21
N ASN A 16 -49.55 -37.38 -0.98
CA ASN A 16 -50.03 -38.32 0.02
C ASN A 16 -49.54 -37.82 1.39
N TRP A 17 -50.39 -37.07 2.11
CA TRP A 17 -50.06 -36.54 3.43
C TRP A 17 -50.21 -37.65 4.50
N PRO A 18 -49.16 -37.99 5.26
CA PRO A 18 -49.22 -39.03 6.29
C PRO A 18 -49.79 -38.44 7.59
N PHE A 19 -51.11 -38.33 7.70
CA PHE A 19 -51.78 -37.81 8.90
C PHE A 19 -52.02 -38.85 10.02
N GLY A 20 -51.35 -40.01 10.00
CA GLY A 20 -51.71 -41.14 10.86
C GLY A 20 -50.95 -41.30 12.19
N GLN A 21 -49.74 -40.75 12.35
CA GLN A 21 -48.89 -41.05 13.52
C GLN A 21 -48.14 -39.84 14.12
N GLY A 22 -48.44 -38.62 13.67
CA GLY A 22 -47.68 -37.42 14.03
C GLY A 22 -47.96 -36.81 15.41
N PHE A 23 -49.13 -37.04 16.03
CA PHE A 23 -49.54 -36.23 17.19
C PHE A 23 -48.65 -36.40 18.44
N HIS A 24 -48.06 -37.58 18.67
CA HIS A 24 -47.16 -37.78 19.80
C HIS A 24 -45.78 -37.12 19.63
N ALA A 25 -45.29 -37.00 18.39
CA ALA A 25 -44.01 -36.34 18.10
C ALA A 25 -44.09 -34.82 18.30
N TRP A 26 -45.21 -34.21 17.91
CA TRP A 26 -45.43 -32.76 18.06
C TRP A 26 -45.64 -32.35 19.53
N GLY A 27 -46.27 -33.20 20.35
CA GLY A 27 -46.39 -32.96 21.79
C GLY A 27 -45.04 -32.93 22.50
N SER A 28 -44.15 -33.88 22.19
CA SER A 28 -42.79 -33.90 22.75
C SER A 28 -41.97 -32.66 22.33
N PHE A 29 -42.15 -32.20 21.10
CA PHE A 29 -41.47 -31.01 20.58
C PHE A 29 -41.92 -29.72 21.27
N LEU A 30 -43.23 -29.54 21.46
CA LEU A 30 -43.80 -28.38 22.16
C LEU A 30 -43.34 -28.32 23.61
N VAL A 31 -43.31 -29.45 24.33
CA VAL A 31 -42.82 -29.47 25.72
C VAL A 31 -41.33 -29.10 25.78
N LYS A 32 -40.50 -29.61 24.86
CA LYS A 32 -39.07 -29.23 24.79
C LYS A 32 -38.87 -27.75 24.50
N LEU A 33 -39.69 -27.16 23.63
CA LEU A 33 -39.66 -25.72 23.33
C LEU A 33 -40.05 -24.86 24.53
N VAL A 34 -41.11 -25.25 25.25
CA VAL A 34 -41.55 -24.54 26.47
C VAL A 34 -40.47 -24.63 27.55
N VAL A 35 -39.88 -25.81 27.77
CA VAL A 35 -38.78 -25.98 28.74
C VAL A 35 -37.57 -25.15 28.36
N LEU A 36 -37.16 -25.13 27.08
CA LEU A 36 -36.05 -24.30 26.60
C LEU A 36 -36.33 -22.81 26.82
N PHE A 37 -37.56 -22.35 26.52
CA PHE A 37 -37.96 -20.97 26.70
C PHE A 37 -37.94 -20.56 28.18
N VAL A 38 -38.48 -21.40 29.07
CA VAL A 38 -38.44 -21.16 30.52
C VAL A 38 -36.99 -21.11 31.02
N VAL A 39 -36.11 -22.02 30.57
CA VAL A 39 -34.68 -22.01 30.92
C VAL A 39 -34.00 -20.72 30.43
N LEU A 40 -34.27 -20.28 29.20
CA LEU A 40 -33.69 -19.05 28.67
C LEU A 40 -34.18 -17.81 29.43
N VAL A 41 -35.48 -17.72 29.73
CA VAL A 41 -36.05 -16.61 30.50
C VAL A 41 -35.50 -16.60 31.92
N CYS A 42 -35.40 -17.74 32.59
CA CYS A 42 -34.88 -17.85 33.95
C CYS A 42 -33.36 -17.64 34.06
N LEU A 43 -32.58 -18.00 33.03
CA LEU A 43 -31.13 -17.79 33.02
C LEU A 43 -30.73 -16.41 32.50
N SER A 44 -31.58 -15.74 31.72
CA SER A 44 -31.31 -14.38 31.21
C SER A 44 -30.88 -13.36 32.28
N PRO A 45 -31.47 -13.29 33.49
CA PRO A 45 -31.08 -12.32 34.50
C PRO A 45 -29.69 -12.63 35.06
N ILE A 46 -29.36 -13.93 35.20
CA ILE A 46 -28.05 -14.38 35.68
C ILE A 46 -26.96 -14.01 34.69
N PHE A 47 -27.18 -14.24 33.39
CA PHE A 47 -26.25 -13.81 32.34
C PHE A 47 -26.11 -12.29 32.27
N ILE A 48 -27.20 -11.55 32.43
CA ILE A 48 -27.18 -10.08 32.49
C ILE A 48 -26.38 -9.60 33.71
N ILE A 49 -26.59 -10.16 34.90
CA ILE A 49 -25.86 -9.81 36.13
C ILE A 49 -24.36 -10.17 36.00
N MET A 50 -24.03 -11.33 35.43
CA MET A 50 -22.63 -11.71 35.16
C MET A 50 -21.97 -10.79 34.13
N ALA A 51 -22.69 -10.40 33.08
CA ALA A 51 -22.19 -9.45 32.09
C ALA A 51 -21.97 -8.06 32.71
N LEU A 52 -22.94 -7.56 33.48
CA LEU A 52 -22.83 -6.27 34.17
C LEU A 52 -21.73 -6.27 35.24
N SER A 53 -21.52 -7.37 35.97
CA SER A 53 -20.43 -7.46 36.95
C SER A 53 -19.05 -7.55 36.29
N ARG A 54 -18.92 -8.24 35.14
CA ARG A 54 -17.69 -8.24 34.33
C ARG A 54 -17.40 -6.86 33.73
N LEU A 55 -18.41 -6.17 33.22
CA LEU A 55 -18.28 -4.79 32.73
C LEU A 55 -17.86 -3.84 33.86
N ARG A 56 -18.45 -3.99 35.05
CA ARG A 56 -18.11 -3.18 36.23
C ARG A 56 -16.67 -3.41 36.69
N LYS A 57 -16.15 -4.65 36.63
CA LYS A 57 -14.74 -4.96 36.98
C LYS A 57 -13.75 -4.52 35.91
N ALA A 58 -14.12 -4.55 34.63
CA ALA A 58 -13.25 -4.11 33.54
C ALA A 58 -13.03 -2.59 33.53
N ASP A 59 -14.01 -1.81 34.01
CA ASP A 59 -13.99 -0.34 33.93
C ASP A 59 -13.46 0.40 35.17
N TRP A 60 -13.19 -0.30 36.29
CA TRP A 60 -12.89 0.32 37.59
C TRP A 60 -11.45 0.16 38.08
N ASN A 61 -10.47 0.11 37.18
CA ASN A 61 -9.09 0.38 37.58
C ASN A 61 -8.76 1.88 37.34
N PRO A 62 -8.74 2.73 38.39
CA PRO A 62 -8.47 4.16 38.24
C PRO A 62 -7.09 4.42 37.62
N VAL A 63 -6.12 3.53 37.86
CA VAL A 63 -4.77 3.61 37.26
C VAL A 63 -4.83 3.41 35.75
N SER A 64 -5.66 2.47 35.26
CA SER A 64 -5.87 2.24 33.83
C SER A 64 -6.51 3.45 33.14
N ARG A 65 -7.52 4.08 33.77
CA ARG A 65 -8.14 5.30 33.25
C ARG A 65 -7.13 6.45 33.15
N TYR A 66 -6.33 6.67 34.19
CA TYR A 66 -5.28 7.67 34.18
C TYR A 66 -4.25 7.44 33.05
N HIS A 67 -3.75 6.21 32.88
CA HIS A 67 -2.83 5.91 31.78
C HIS A 67 -3.47 6.06 30.39
N LYS A 68 -4.73 5.65 30.24
CA LYS A 68 -5.47 5.80 28.98
C LYS A 68 -5.69 7.27 28.64
N GLN A 69 -6.02 8.11 29.62
CA GLN A 69 -6.15 9.55 29.46
C GLN A 69 -4.80 10.19 29.10
N LYS A 70 -3.74 9.91 29.86
CA LYS A 70 -2.39 10.42 29.60
C LYS A 70 -1.86 10.00 28.22
N ARG A 71 -2.22 8.80 27.74
CA ARG A 71 -1.91 8.35 26.37
C ARG A 71 -2.67 9.15 25.32
N ARG A 72 -3.95 9.47 25.55
CA ARG A 72 -4.75 10.31 24.64
C ARG A 72 -4.17 11.73 24.56
N GLU A 73 -3.87 12.35 25.70
CA GLU A 73 -3.25 13.69 25.77
C GLU A 73 -1.91 13.71 25.02
N ARG A 74 -1.05 12.71 25.24
CA ARG A 74 0.22 12.59 24.50
C ARG A 74 0.01 12.44 22.98
N LEU A 75 -0.96 11.64 22.55
CA LEU A 75 -1.26 11.46 21.12
C LEU A 75 -1.83 12.73 20.50
N GLU A 76 -2.65 13.48 21.24
CA GLU A 76 -3.17 14.78 20.79
C GLU A 76 -2.05 15.81 20.65
N GLN A 77 -1.13 15.86 21.62
CA GLN A 77 0.05 16.73 21.56
C GLN A 77 0.95 16.37 20.36
N VAL A 78 1.26 15.09 20.18
CA VAL A 78 2.05 14.61 19.03
C VAL A 78 1.34 14.91 17.70
N GLY A 79 0.01 14.82 17.68
CA GLY A 79 -0.80 15.20 16.52
C GLY A 79 -0.67 16.69 16.18
N LYS A 80 -0.81 17.57 17.17
CA LYS A 80 -0.64 19.02 17.02
C LYS A 80 0.77 19.39 16.55
N GLU A 81 1.80 18.85 17.19
CA GLU A 81 3.21 19.07 16.78
C GLU A 81 3.47 18.60 15.34
N TRP A 82 2.85 17.48 14.93
CA TRP A 82 2.96 16.98 13.57
C TRP A 82 2.26 17.89 12.55
N GLU A 83 1.06 18.39 12.87
CA GLU A 83 0.30 19.33 12.02
C GLU A 83 1.01 20.67 11.88
N GLU A 84 1.48 21.27 12.98
CA GLU A 84 2.28 22.50 12.97
C GLU A 84 3.55 22.31 12.15
N GLY A 85 4.28 21.21 12.37
CA GLY A 85 5.45 20.87 11.58
C GLY A 85 5.12 20.68 10.08
N ARG A 86 3.96 20.12 9.76
CA ARG A 86 3.49 19.96 8.37
C ARG A 86 3.14 21.30 7.75
N ASN A 87 2.43 22.17 8.45
CA ASN A 87 2.05 23.51 8.01
C ASN A 87 3.29 24.39 7.79
N ALA A 88 4.24 24.39 8.73
CA ALA A 88 5.51 25.08 8.57
C ALA A 88 6.32 24.56 7.36
N ARG A 89 6.32 23.23 7.12
CA ARG A 89 6.94 22.66 5.92
C ARG A 89 6.20 23.04 4.63
N ASN A 90 4.88 23.09 4.66
CA ASN A 90 4.07 23.49 3.50
C ASN A 90 4.27 24.97 3.16
N GLN A 91 4.27 25.85 4.16
CA GLN A 91 4.62 27.26 3.98
C GLN A 91 6.02 27.46 3.39
N ARG A 92 6.98 26.59 3.74
CA ARG A 92 8.32 26.56 3.11
C ARG A 92 8.35 25.94 1.70
N ARG A 93 7.37 25.12 1.33
CA ARG A 93 7.27 24.42 0.04
C ARG A 93 6.49 25.21 -1.01
N ILE A 94 5.70 26.19 -0.58
CA ILE A 94 5.30 27.28 -1.46
C ILE A 94 6.61 28.03 -1.73
N PHE A 95 7.34 27.58 -2.75
CA PHE A 95 8.45 28.34 -3.28
C PHE A 95 7.83 29.67 -3.67
N PRO A 96 8.21 30.79 -3.02
CA PRO A 96 7.94 32.07 -3.67
C PRO A 96 8.56 31.95 -5.06
N ASN A 97 7.82 32.37 -6.10
CA ASN A 97 8.36 32.45 -7.46
C ASN A 97 9.64 33.32 -7.52
N ILE A 98 9.92 34.04 -6.44
CA ILE A 98 11.07 34.88 -6.21
C ILE A 98 11.85 34.29 -5.01
N LEU A 99 12.98 33.64 -5.27
CA LEU A 99 13.89 33.11 -4.24
C LEU A 99 14.75 34.24 -3.64
N GLU A 100 14.11 35.24 -3.02
CA GLU A 100 14.84 36.34 -2.39
C GLU A 100 15.58 35.87 -1.12
N GLY A 101 16.90 36.08 -1.08
CA GLY A 101 17.64 36.22 0.19
C GLY A 101 18.26 34.95 0.79
N ARG A 102 18.43 33.85 0.05
CA ARG A 102 19.29 32.72 0.48
C ARG A 102 20.49 32.53 -0.42
N GLU A 103 21.48 33.39 -0.26
CA GLU A 103 22.82 33.12 -0.78
C GLU A 103 23.40 31.93 -0.02
N ARG A 104 23.74 30.85 -0.75
CA ARG A 104 24.64 29.84 -0.20
C ARG A 104 26.03 30.48 -0.07
N GLN A 105 26.76 30.18 1.00
CA GLN A 105 28.16 30.61 1.20
C GLN A 105 29.08 30.23 0.02
N ASN A 106 28.63 29.33 -0.84
CA ASN A 106 29.30 28.84 -2.04
C ASN A 106 29.19 29.78 -3.26
N GLY A 107 28.53 30.95 -3.14
CA GLY A 107 28.33 31.89 -4.25
C GLY A 107 27.24 31.50 -5.27
N LEU A 108 26.57 30.35 -5.08
CA LEU A 108 25.36 29.99 -5.82
C LEU A 108 24.17 30.73 -5.21
N SER A 109 23.90 31.95 -5.69
CA SER A 109 22.66 32.67 -5.37
C SER A 109 21.53 32.11 -6.24
N TRP A 110 20.35 31.91 -5.65
CA TRP A 110 19.15 31.56 -6.40
C TRP A 110 18.45 32.82 -6.99
N ASN A 111 19.14 33.96 -6.97
CA ASN A 111 18.60 35.27 -7.39
C ASN A 111 18.64 35.47 -8.91
N GLY A 112 18.89 34.42 -9.70
CA GLY A 112 18.86 34.47 -11.16
C GLY A 112 17.46 34.19 -11.71
N GLU A 113 17.12 34.83 -12.82
CA GLU A 113 15.97 34.43 -13.62
C GLU A 113 16.15 32.95 -13.99
N VAL A 114 15.21 32.08 -13.61
CA VAL A 114 15.29 30.66 -13.95
C VAL A 114 15.17 30.55 -15.46
N ASP A 115 16.28 30.21 -16.11
CA ASP A 115 16.31 30.02 -17.55
C ASP A 115 15.22 29.03 -17.98
N LYS A 116 14.51 29.37 -19.06
CA LYS A 116 13.55 28.45 -19.67
C LYS A 116 14.25 27.14 -20.00
N GLN A 117 13.56 26.02 -19.79
CA GLN A 117 14.12 24.68 -20.00
C GLN A 117 14.75 24.51 -21.39
N ASP A 118 14.21 25.16 -22.42
CA ASP A 118 14.71 25.04 -23.79
C ASP A 118 16.08 25.69 -24.02
N LYS A 119 16.56 26.55 -23.10
CA LYS A 119 17.91 27.11 -23.16
C LYS A 119 18.97 26.22 -22.52
N ASN A 120 18.59 25.18 -21.76
CA ASN A 120 19.55 24.33 -21.07
C ASN A 120 20.39 23.53 -22.07
N LEU A 121 21.73 23.58 -21.93
CA LEU A 121 22.70 22.87 -22.77
C LEU A 121 22.40 21.38 -22.92
N LEU A 122 21.88 20.75 -21.86
CA LEU A 122 21.48 19.35 -21.87
C LEU A 122 20.41 19.07 -22.94
N TYR A 123 19.42 19.96 -23.10
CA TYR A 123 18.34 19.79 -24.08
C TYR A 123 18.74 20.22 -25.50
N GLN A 124 19.90 20.85 -25.67
CA GLN A 124 20.49 21.13 -26.98
C GLN A 124 21.21 19.90 -27.55
N LEU A 125 21.53 18.90 -26.71
CA LEU A 125 22.11 17.64 -27.18
C LEU A 125 21.09 16.83 -28.01
N PRO A 126 21.53 16.04 -29.01
CA PRO A 126 20.66 15.09 -29.71
C PRO A 126 19.96 14.13 -28.74
N ARG A 127 18.77 13.65 -29.13
CA ARG A 127 17.93 12.82 -28.25
C ARG A 127 18.64 11.55 -27.80
N GLU A 128 19.40 10.95 -28.70
CA GLU A 128 20.17 9.73 -28.49
C GLU A 128 21.23 9.92 -27.39
N VAL A 129 21.90 11.08 -27.39
CA VAL A 129 22.89 11.43 -26.36
C VAL A 129 22.21 11.63 -25.01
N ARG A 130 21.04 12.28 -24.98
CA ARG A 130 20.27 12.42 -23.74
C ARG A 130 19.81 11.08 -23.20
N ASP A 131 19.32 10.19 -24.05
CA ASP A 131 18.88 8.86 -23.64
C ASP A 131 20.05 8.03 -23.08
N MET A 132 21.27 8.17 -23.62
CA MET A 132 22.49 7.57 -23.02
C MET A 132 22.78 8.14 -21.63
N ILE A 133 22.69 9.47 -21.45
CA ILE A 133 22.88 10.12 -20.15
C ILE A 133 21.80 9.64 -19.16
N TRP A 134 20.55 9.55 -19.60
CA TRP A 134 19.42 9.08 -18.79
C TRP A 134 19.58 7.63 -18.39
N LYS A 135 19.99 6.78 -19.31
CA LYS A 135 20.28 5.38 -19.03
C LYS A 135 21.39 5.23 -17.99
N GLU A 136 22.50 5.95 -18.12
CA GLU A 136 23.57 5.87 -17.14
C GLU A 136 23.16 6.45 -15.77
N ALA A 137 22.46 7.59 -15.77
CA ALA A 137 22.07 8.29 -14.54
C ALA A 137 20.93 7.58 -13.77
N THR A 138 20.00 6.94 -14.49
CA THR A 138 18.72 6.46 -13.92
C THR A 138 18.40 4.99 -14.22
N GLY A 139 19.14 4.32 -15.09
CA GLY A 139 18.91 2.93 -15.49
C GLY A 139 19.66 1.92 -14.62
N GLU A 140 19.21 0.67 -14.71
CA GLU A 140 19.89 -0.52 -14.16
C GLU A 140 20.14 -0.50 -12.63
N TYR A 141 19.38 0.29 -11.88
CA TYR A 141 19.37 0.22 -10.41
C TYR A 141 18.39 -0.83 -9.90
N LEU A 142 18.70 -1.37 -8.73
CA LEU A 142 17.76 -2.04 -7.86
C LEU A 142 17.24 -1.03 -6.83
N ALA A 143 15.95 -0.69 -6.95
CA ALA A 143 15.25 0.22 -6.06
C ALA A 143 14.50 -0.59 -4.99
N HIS A 144 14.92 -0.45 -3.74
CA HIS A 144 14.28 -1.09 -2.60
C HIS A 144 13.23 -0.16 -2.00
N PHE A 145 11.97 -0.60 -2.04
CA PHE A 145 10.84 0.15 -1.48
C PHE A 145 10.55 -0.33 -0.06
N THR A 146 10.77 0.56 0.90
CA THR A 146 10.45 0.34 2.30
C THR A 146 9.31 1.26 2.71
N TRP A 147 8.21 0.69 3.22
CA TRP A 147 7.13 1.50 3.75
C TRP A 147 7.46 2.00 5.15
N LEU A 148 7.41 3.32 5.35
CA LEU A 148 7.63 3.95 6.66
C LEU A 148 6.29 4.20 7.34
N GLU A 149 5.90 3.29 8.24
CA GLU A 149 4.61 3.35 8.94
C GLU A 149 4.40 4.69 9.67
N ALA A 150 5.46 5.23 10.29
CA ALA A 150 5.42 6.50 11.01
C ALA A 150 5.09 7.72 10.13
N CYS A 151 5.45 7.67 8.84
CA CYS A 151 5.28 8.79 7.90
C CYS A 151 4.24 8.49 6.81
N ARG A 152 3.68 7.27 6.78
CA ARG A 152 2.79 6.77 5.73
C ARG A 152 3.29 7.07 4.31
N ARG A 153 4.59 6.83 4.08
CA ARG A 153 5.26 7.08 2.80
C ARG A 153 6.24 5.97 2.48
N PHE A 154 6.52 5.80 1.19
CA PHE A 154 7.66 4.98 0.75
C PHE A 154 8.97 5.73 0.98
N ASP A 155 9.94 4.98 1.48
CA ASP A 155 11.35 5.29 1.42
C ASP A 155 11.96 4.43 0.32
N VAL A 156 12.87 5.01 -0.44
CA VAL A 156 13.52 4.32 -1.56
C VAL A 156 15.02 4.38 -1.33
N SER A 157 15.62 3.21 -1.16
CA SER A 157 17.07 3.05 -1.27
C SER A 157 17.41 2.42 -2.60
N ARG A 158 18.62 2.69 -3.10
CA ARG A 158 19.10 2.15 -4.38
C ARG A 158 20.47 1.53 -4.24
N CYS A 159 20.70 0.48 -5.02
CA CYS A 159 22.02 -0.05 -5.32
C CYS A 159 22.14 -0.38 -6.81
N LYS A 160 23.36 -0.33 -7.34
CA LYS A 160 23.70 -0.82 -8.67
C LYS A 160 24.44 -2.15 -8.45
N GLY A 161 23.77 -3.25 -8.74
CA GLY A 161 24.32 -4.59 -8.55
C GLY A 161 24.27 -5.37 -9.86
N GLU A 162 25.11 -6.40 -9.98
CA GLU A 162 25.15 -7.21 -11.18
C GLU A 162 23.82 -7.95 -11.37
N ASN A 163 23.20 -7.80 -12.54
CA ASN A 163 21.94 -8.45 -12.92
C ASN A 163 20.73 -8.14 -12.01
N GLY A 164 20.74 -6.99 -11.34
CA GLY A 164 19.66 -6.61 -10.42
C GLY A 164 19.75 -7.31 -9.06
N ASN A 165 20.85 -8.00 -8.76
CA ASN A 165 21.09 -8.57 -7.44
C ASN A 165 21.81 -7.55 -6.55
N CYS A 166 21.27 -7.35 -5.35
CA CYS A 166 21.91 -6.51 -4.35
C CYS A 166 23.27 -7.10 -3.92
N ILE A 167 24.31 -6.26 -3.71
CA ILE A 167 25.64 -6.66 -3.22
C ILE A 167 25.61 -6.97 -1.70
N GLY A 168 24.62 -7.73 -1.26
CA GLY A 168 24.50 -8.23 0.12
C GLY A 168 23.34 -7.65 0.93
N SER A 169 23.11 -8.26 2.10
CA SER A 169 22.04 -7.91 3.06
C SER A 169 22.15 -6.49 3.64
N ALA A 170 23.28 -5.82 3.44
CA ALA A 170 23.55 -4.48 3.95
C ALA A 170 22.68 -3.38 3.30
N CYS A 171 22.17 -3.57 2.07
CA CYS A 171 21.44 -2.48 1.40
C CYS A 171 20.07 -2.17 2.02
N HIS A 172 19.40 -3.18 2.61
CA HIS A 172 18.11 -2.98 3.29
C HIS A 172 18.25 -2.29 4.66
N GLY A 173 19.40 -2.44 5.33
CA GLY A 173 19.62 -1.94 6.69
C GLY A 173 20.32 -0.58 6.74
N VAL A 174 21.16 -0.28 5.75
CA VAL A 174 21.87 0.99 5.71
C VAL A 174 20.96 2.02 5.09
N ARG A 175 20.14 2.66 5.94
CA ARG A 175 19.71 4.03 5.66
C ARG A 175 20.98 4.84 5.49
N LYS A 176 21.42 5.02 4.24
CA LYS A 176 22.48 5.96 3.91
C LYS A 176 22.00 7.29 4.49
N GLY A 177 22.67 7.77 5.54
CA GLY A 177 22.35 9.06 6.13
C GLY A 177 22.33 10.10 5.01
N LYS A 178 21.46 11.11 5.11
CA LYS A 178 21.45 12.19 4.10
C LYS A 178 22.89 12.73 3.94
N GLY A 179 23.46 12.59 2.74
CA GLY A 179 24.82 13.02 2.43
C GLY A 179 25.89 11.93 2.51
N ALA A 180 25.55 10.70 2.91
CA ALA A 180 26.48 9.57 2.82
C ALA A 180 26.84 9.34 1.35
N LYS A 181 28.13 9.49 1.03
CA LYS A 181 28.65 9.22 -0.31
C LYS A 181 28.49 7.74 -0.60
N ASP A 182 27.71 7.41 -1.60
CA ASP A 182 27.84 6.14 -2.29
C ASP A 182 28.70 6.31 -3.53
N MET A 183 29.13 5.17 -4.10
CA MET A 183 29.99 5.16 -5.28
C MET A 183 29.32 5.79 -6.52
N TRP A 184 28.01 6.01 -6.47
CA TRP A 184 27.18 6.47 -7.59
C TRP A 184 26.48 7.82 -7.33
N GLY A 185 26.86 8.52 -6.26
CA GLY A 185 26.24 9.77 -5.84
C GLY A 185 24.92 9.58 -5.09
N ASN A 186 24.75 10.32 -3.99
CA ASN A 186 23.55 10.27 -3.15
C ASN A 186 22.38 11.03 -3.80
N VAL A 187 21.95 10.57 -4.97
CA VAL A 187 20.80 11.10 -5.69
C VAL A 187 19.60 10.21 -5.40
N ASP A 188 18.56 10.79 -4.84
CA ASP A 188 17.27 10.11 -4.75
C ASP A 188 16.67 10.03 -6.16
N LEU A 189 16.58 8.81 -6.70
CA LEU A 189 16.13 8.51 -8.06
C LEU A 189 14.75 9.12 -8.35
N LEU A 190 13.87 9.15 -7.34
CA LEU A 190 12.53 9.75 -7.47
C LEU A 190 12.59 11.28 -7.33
N SER A 191 13.44 11.81 -6.46
CA SER A 191 13.61 13.27 -6.36
C SER A 191 14.14 13.87 -7.66
N TYR A 192 14.97 13.13 -8.41
CA TYR A 192 15.46 13.54 -9.73
C TYR A 192 14.31 13.82 -10.71
N LEU A 193 13.27 13.00 -10.68
CA LEU A 193 12.08 13.16 -11.52
C LEU A 193 11.25 14.39 -11.20
N LEU A 194 11.36 14.89 -9.97
CA LEU A 194 10.57 16.03 -9.49
C LEU A 194 11.21 17.37 -9.84
N VAL A 195 12.42 17.40 -10.41
CA VAL A 195 13.13 18.64 -10.77
C VAL A 195 12.48 19.31 -11.99
N CYS A 196 12.10 18.52 -12.99
CA CYS A 196 11.76 19.02 -14.32
C CYS A 196 10.79 18.08 -15.03
N ARG A 197 9.66 18.61 -15.53
CA ARG A 197 8.66 17.82 -16.27
C ARG A 197 9.23 17.17 -17.54
N LYS A 198 10.01 17.90 -18.32
CA LYS A 198 10.63 17.38 -19.56
C LYS A 198 11.58 16.22 -19.28
N MET A 199 12.38 16.33 -18.22
CA MET A 199 13.26 15.26 -17.74
C MET A 199 12.45 14.02 -17.32
N TYR A 200 11.35 14.21 -16.58
CA TYR A 200 10.45 13.12 -16.23
C TYR A 200 9.92 12.40 -17.48
N GLU A 201 9.39 13.15 -18.45
CA GLU A 201 8.83 12.57 -19.68
C GLU A 201 9.88 11.78 -20.48
N GLU A 202 11.13 12.25 -20.55
CA GLU A 202 12.20 11.53 -21.25
C GLU A 202 12.73 10.30 -20.49
N THR A 203 12.82 10.37 -19.16
CA THR A 203 13.42 9.32 -18.31
C THR A 203 12.43 8.27 -17.85
N LEU A 204 11.12 8.53 -17.97
CA LEU A 204 10.05 7.68 -17.49
C LEU A 204 10.19 6.21 -17.91
N LEU A 205 10.42 6.00 -19.20
CA LEU A 205 10.53 4.67 -19.78
C LEU A 205 11.76 3.95 -19.25
N ILE A 206 12.90 4.63 -19.15
CA ILE A 206 14.14 4.06 -18.61
C ILE A 206 13.93 3.65 -17.16
N ILE A 207 13.29 4.51 -16.36
CA ILE A 207 13.08 4.26 -14.94
C ILE A 207 12.24 3.01 -14.72
N TYR A 208 11.08 2.90 -15.38
CA TYR A 208 10.19 1.76 -15.15
C TYR A 208 10.62 0.48 -15.90
N ARG A 209 11.31 0.60 -17.03
CA ARG A 209 11.69 -0.55 -17.86
C ARG A 209 13.02 -1.17 -17.45
N GLU A 210 14.02 -0.36 -17.13
CA GLU A 210 15.39 -0.84 -16.96
C GLU A 210 15.72 -1.19 -15.51
N ASN A 211 15.07 -0.55 -14.54
CA ASN A 211 15.30 -0.76 -13.12
C ASN A 211 14.52 -1.93 -12.55
N TYR A 212 15.06 -2.51 -11.48
CA TYR A 212 14.42 -3.55 -10.68
C TYR A 212 13.74 -2.91 -9.46
N PHE A 213 12.47 -3.24 -9.25
CA PHE A 213 11.67 -2.72 -8.13
C PHE A 213 11.50 -3.83 -7.11
N GLN A 214 12.17 -3.71 -5.96
CA GLN A 214 12.08 -4.71 -4.89
C GLN A 214 11.19 -4.24 -3.75
N PHE A 215 10.21 -5.05 -3.39
CA PHE A 215 9.29 -4.79 -2.29
C PHE A 215 9.46 -5.81 -1.17
N ARG A 216 9.33 -5.40 0.08
CA ARG A 216 9.38 -6.34 1.22
C ARG A 216 8.11 -7.19 1.37
N SER A 217 6.99 -6.73 0.83
CA SER A 217 5.68 -7.36 1.00
C SER A 217 4.75 -7.01 -0.15
N VAL A 218 3.83 -7.91 -0.49
CA VAL A 218 2.72 -7.66 -1.44
C VAL A 218 1.87 -6.46 -1.00
N VAL A 219 1.72 -6.22 0.30
CA VAL A 219 1.00 -5.03 0.81
C VAL A 219 1.68 -3.74 0.36
N HIS A 220 3.01 -3.72 0.26
CA HIS A 220 3.76 -2.55 -0.21
C HIS A 220 3.55 -2.34 -1.71
N ILE A 221 3.45 -3.41 -2.50
CA ILE A 221 3.08 -3.32 -3.92
C ILE A 221 1.71 -2.67 -4.08
N LEU A 222 0.71 -3.15 -3.34
CA LEU A 222 -0.65 -2.61 -3.39
C LEU A 222 -0.70 -1.14 -2.99
N ARG A 223 0.09 -0.73 -1.98
CA ARG A 223 0.22 0.66 -1.56
C ARG A 223 0.99 1.53 -2.56
N PHE A 224 1.92 0.95 -3.31
CA PHE A 224 2.71 1.66 -4.31
C PHE A 224 1.94 1.84 -5.62
N SER A 225 1.10 0.87 -5.99
CA SER A 225 0.27 0.89 -7.19
C SER A 225 -0.42 2.24 -7.47
N PRO A 226 -1.16 2.87 -6.53
CA PRO A 226 -1.84 4.13 -6.77
C PRO A 226 -0.90 5.34 -6.94
N THR A 227 0.40 5.20 -6.67
CA THR A 227 1.38 6.28 -6.85
C THR A 227 1.89 6.40 -8.29
N ILE A 228 1.67 5.37 -9.10
CA ILE A 228 2.04 5.36 -10.51
C ILE A 228 0.76 5.56 -11.34
N PRO A 229 0.77 6.45 -12.35
CA PRO A 229 -0.32 6.56 -13.31
C PRO A 229 -0.67 5.19 -13.89
N LEU A 230 -1.97 4.87 -14.00
CA LEU A 230 -2.43 3.54 -14.45
C LEU A 230 -1.87 3.16 -15.82
N GLN A 231 -1.64 4.14 -16.69
CA GLN A 231 -1.05 3.98 -18.02
C GLN A 231 0.47 3.71 -17.98
N GLN A 232 1.10 3.69 -16.81
CA GLN A 232 2.54 3.49 -16.66
C GLN A 232 2.85 2.20 -15.91
N MET A 233 1.88 1.62 -15.22
CA MET A 233 2.06 0.37 -14.47
C MET A 233 2.52 -0.80 -15.35
N PHE A 234 2.06 -0.86 -16.60
CA PHE A 234 2.46 -1.92 -17.54
C PHE A 234 3.91 -1.80 -18.03
N ILE A 235 4.53 -0.64 -17.82
CA ILE A 235 5.92 -0.37 -18.21
C ILE A 235 6.88 -1.02 -17.21
N ILE A 236 6.42 -1.32 -15.99
CA ILE A 236 7.20 -1.99 -14.97
C ILE A 236 7.42 -3.45 -15.38
N GLN A 237 8.61 -3.75 -15.87
CA GLN A 237 8.98 -5.08 -16.39
C GLN A 237 9.74 -5.95 -15.40
N LYS A 238 10.15 -5.39 -14.26
CA LYS A 238 11.08 -6.03 -13.33
C LYS A 238 10.68 -5.73 -11.89
N ALA A 239 9.55 -6.28 -11.45
CA ALA A 239 9.14 -6.21 -10.05
C ALA A 239 9.50 -7.51 -9.33
N GLN A 240 10.12 -7.39 -8.17
CA GLN A 240 10.47 -8.49 -7.28
C GLN A 240 9.92 -8.18 -5.89
N TRP A 241 9.62 -9.21 -5.12
CA TRP A 241 9.44 -9.02 -3.68
C TRP A 241 10.26 -10.04 -2.91
N GLU A 242 10.67 -9.61 -1.73
CA GLU A 242 11.36 -10.47 -0.78
C GLU A 242 10.33 -11.48 -0.26
N GLN A 243 10.35 -12.69 -0.83
CA GLN A 243 9.61 -13.79 -0.27
C GLN A 243 10.28 -14.08 1.07
N PHE A 244 9.59 -13.75 2.15
CA PHE A 244 10.08 -13.95 3.52
C PHE A 244 10.07 -15.46 3.83
N SER A 245 10.89 -16.24 3.11
CA SER A 245 11.19 -17.60 3.51
C SER A 245 12.00 -17.46 4.80
N ARG A 246 11.42 -17.86 5.92
CA ARG A 246 12.16 -17.97 7.20
C ARG A 246 13.24 -19.05 7.16
N SER A 247 13.46 -19.66 6.01
CA SER A 247 14.41 -20.74 5.79
C SER A 247 14.77 -20.82 4.30
N GLN A 248 16.06 -20.65 4.04
CA GLN A 248 16.83 -21.09 2.87
C GLN A 248 17.09 -20.16 1.67
N PRO A 249 18.26 -20.33 1.03
CA PRO A 249 18.85 -19.43 0.03
C PRO A 249 18.34 -19.74 -1.40
N TRP A 250 17.85 -18.69 -2.06
CA TRP A 250 17.93 -18.32 -3.50
C TRP A 250 17.82 -19.32 -4.67
N ASP A 251 17.39 -20.56 -4.50
CA ASP A 251 17.12 -21.45 -5.66
C ASP A 251 15.64 -21.47 -6.08
N ALA A 252 15.04 -20.29 -6.34
CA ALA A 252 13.71 -20.22 -6.95
C ALA A 252 13.82 -20.36 -8.48
N SER A 253 13.12 -21.34 -9.05
CA SER A 253 13.17 -21.62 -10.49
C SER A 253 12.49 -20.51 -11.31
N PRO A 254 12.89 -20.30 -12.59
CA PRO A 254 12.31 -19.28 -13.47
C PRO A 254 10.78 -19.34 -13.62
N ASP A 255 10.18 -20.51 -13.41
CA ASP A 255 8.74 -20.75 -13.63
C ASP A 255 7.86 -20.16 -12.51
N GLU A 256 8.38 -19.99 -11.29
CA GLU A 256 7.62 -19.36 -10.20
C GLU A 256 7.43 -17.85 -10.39
N ASN A 257 8.35 -17.20 -11.10
CA ASN A 257 8.24 -15.79 -11.47
C ASN A 257 7.05 -15.53 -12.44
N SER A 258 6.64 -16.53 -13.23
CA SER A 258 5.47 -16.43 -14.12
C SER A 258 4.15 -16.37 -13.34
N LEU A 259 4.02 -17.20 -12.29
CA LEU A 259 2.86 -17.20 -11.39
C LEU A 259 2.82 -15.90 -10.55
N MET A 260 3.99 -15.36 -10.20
CA MET A 260 4.14 -14.06 -9.53
C MET A 260 3.60 -12.90 -10.37
N TYR A 261 4.00 -12.82 -11.64
CA TYR A 261 3.50 -11.79 -12.56
C TYR A 261 1.99 -11.86 -12.71
N ARG A 262 1.43 -13.08 -12.82
CA ARG A 262 -0.03 -13.27 -12.81
C ARG A 262 -0.66 -12.76 -11.53
N THR A 263 -0.10 -13.07 -10.36
CA THR A 263 -0.65 -12.60 -9.08
C THR A 263 -0.62 -11.06 -8.94
N PHE A 264 0.40 -10.38 -9.47
CA PHE A 264 0.45 -8.91 -9.53
C PHE A 264 -0.63 -8.33 -10.46
N HIS A 265 -0.82 -8.96 -11.63
CA HIS A 265 -1.87 -8.59 -12.59
C HIS A 265 -3.29 -8.97 -12.12
N ASP A 266 -3.43 -10.03 -11.33
CA ASP A 266 -4.70 -10.51 -10.77
C ASP A 266 -5.08 -9.73 -9.51
N ALA A 267 -4.10 -9.34 -8.69
CA ALA A 267 -4.30 -8.38 -7.61
C ALA A 267 -4.81 -7.04 -8.17
N ARG A 268 -4.34 -6.65 -9.37
CA ARG A 268 -4.89 -5.51 -10.13
C ARG A 268 -6.35 -5.74 -10.54
N ALA A 269 -6.73 -6.93 -11.02
CA ALA A 269 -8.13 -7.26 -11.30
C ALA A 269 -9.02 -7.18 -10.05
N TRP A 270 -8.49 -7.64 -8.91
CA TRP A 270 -9.16 -7.55 -7.61
C TRP A 270 -9.35 -6.11 -7.12
N THR A 271 -8.33 -5.25 -7.19
CA THR A 271 -8.45 -3.84 -6.79
C THR A 271 -9.36 -3.02 -7.71
N MET A 272 -9.45 -3.36 -9.00
CA MET A 272 -10.35 -2.68 -9.95
C MET A 272 -11.83 -3.04 -9.69
N ASN A 273 -12.12 -4.27 -9.25
CA ASN A 273 -13.48 -4.70 -8.91
C ASN A 273 -13.95 -4.21 -7.52
N ALA A 274 -13.03 -3.73 -6.66
CA ALA A 274 -13.36 -3.23 -5.33
C ALA A 274 -13.57 -1.70 -5.27
N ILE A 275 -13.33 -0.99 -6.38
CA ILE A 275 -13.39 0.48 -6.48
C ILE A 275 -14.58 0.95 -7.37
N VAL A 276 -15.38 0.02 -7.90
CA VAL A 276 -16.70 0.27 -8.52
C VAL A 276 -17.79 -0.16 -7.54
#